data_AF-A0A7W4C6Y2-F1
#
_entry.id   AF-A0A7W4C6Y2-F1
#
_cell.length_a   1.000
_cell.length_b   1.000
_cell.length_c   1.000
_cell.angle_alpha   90.00
_cell.angle_beta   90.00
_cell.angle_gamma   90.00
#
_symmetry.space_group_name_H-M   'P 1'
#
loop_
_entity.id
_entity.type
_entity.pdbx_description
1 polymer ?
#
loop_
_entity_poly.entity_id
_entity_poly.type
_entity_poly.pdbx_seq_one_letter_code
_entity_poly.pdbx_strand_id
1 'polypeptide(L)'
;MFEAFNISSEHWDGRTKWAAISIDGMFIIEGSVNEDRTLNVNGIVESKSNVNIGLRSSCRHIICQTIDGEKTFDFAHYRASQITVEHTKLSFLLYTHASGKKWAIAENHTKVVVLFKNDQTQGRWVLYENEHIDLTNQDGISERIKVIKSKLNKGYNLDGLCTYEGIIKQ
;
A
#
# COMPACT_ATOMS: atom_id res chain seq x y z
N MET A 1 4.35 -0.38 -9.38
CA MET A 1 3.54 -1.04 -8.32
C MET A 1 2.37 -1.72 -9.00
N PHE A 2 2.01 -2.92 -8.55
CA PHE A 2 0.90 -3.69 -9.08
C PHE A 2 -0.15 -3.91 -7.98
N GLU A 3 -1.42 -3.84 -8.35
CA GLU A 3 -2.50 -4.34 -7.50
C GLU A 3 -2.70 -5.80 -7.84
N ALA A 4 -2.52 -6.67 -6.84
CA ALA A 4 -2.57 -8.10 -7.00
C ALA A 4 -3.76 -8.69 -6.24
N PHE A 5 -4.40 -9.69 -6.83
CA PHE A 5 -5.53 -10.40 -6.26
C PHE A 5 -5.25 -11.90 -6.30
N ASN A 6 -5.66 -12.57 -5.23
CA ASN A 6 -5.63 -14.01 -5.20
C ASN A 6 -6.80 -14.56 -6.01
N ILE A 7 -6.51 -15.45 -6.95
CA ILE A 7 -7.50 -16.03 -7.86
C ILE A 7 -8.12 -17.28 -7.22
N SER A 8 -7.41 -17.92 -6.30
CA SER A 8 -7.72 -19.27 -5.81
C SER A 8 -8.17 -19.35 -4.35
N SER A 9 -7.99 -18.28 -3.56
CA SER A 9 -8.20 -18.28 -2.11
C SER A 9 -8.45 -16.87 -1.57
N GLU A 10 -9.03 -16.76 -0.38
CA GLU A 10 -9.08 -15.51 0.37
C GLU A 10 -7.74 -15.20 1.07
N HIS A 11 -6.86 -16.18 1.18
CA HIS A 11 -5.56 -16.08 1.83
C HIS A 11 -4.40 -16.26 0.84
N TRP A 12 -3.28 -15.60 1.10
CA TRP A 12 -2.06 -15.68 0.29
C TRP A 12 -1.09 -16.71 0.86
N ASP A 13 -1.52 -17.97 0.85
CA ASP A 13 -0.72 -19.11 1.32
C ASP A 13 0.01 -19.81 0.18
N GLY A 14 0.94 -20.70 0.54
CA GLY A 14 1.70 -21.48 -0.43
C GLY A 14 0.80 -22.21 -1.43
N ARG A 15 1.25 -22.25 -2.68
CA ARG A 15 0.59 -22.82 -3.87
C ARG A 15 -0.66 -22.08 -4.36
N THR A 16 -1.06 -20.97 -3.72
CA THR A 16 -2.17 -20.14 -4.22
C THR A 16 -1.77 -19.39 -5.49
N LYS A 17 -2.71 -19.20 -6.41
CA LYS A 17 -2.53 -18.48 -7.67
C LYS A 17 -2.91 -17.01 -7.51
N TRP A 18 -2.15 -16.13 -8.14
CA TRP A 18 -2.40 -14.70 -8.11
C TRP A 18 -2.25 -14.09 -9.49
N ALA A 19 -2.92 -12.96 -9.70
CA ALA A 19 -2.65 -12.06 -10.81
C ALA A 19 -2.46 -10.65 -10.27
N ALA A 20 -1.62 -9.87 -10.94
CA ALA A 20 -1.36 -8.48 -10.61
C ALA A 20 -1.47 -7.60 -11.84
N ILE A 21 -2.27 -6.55 -11.72
CA ILE A 21 -2.53 -5.59 -12.80
C ILE A 21 -1.65 -4.36 -12.56
N SER A 22 -0.99 -3.89 -13.61
CA SER A 22 -0.28 -2.61 -13.56
C SER A 22 -1.29 -1.49 -13.31
N ILE A 23 -0.90 -0.44 -12.59
CA ILE A 23 -1.85 0.65 -12.24
C ILE A 23 -2.46 1.33 -13.49
N ASP A 24 -1.74 1.34 -14.61
CA ASP A 24 -2.24 1.85 -15.89
C ASP A 24 -3.10 0.84 -16.68
N GLY A 25 -3.30 -0.36 -16.15
CA GLY A 25 -4.09 -1.44 -16.76
C GLY A 25 -3.45 -2.08 -17.99
N MET A 26 -2.19 -1.76 -18.30
CA MET A 26 -1.54 -2.16 -19.56
C MET A 26 -0.98 -3.60 -19.56
N PHE A 27 -0.65 -4.15 -18.39
CA PHE A 27 -0.07 -5.48 -18.30
C PHE A 27 -0.61 -6.23 -17.08
N ILE A 28 -0.74 -7.55 -17.24
CA ILE A 28 -1.16 -8.45 -16.19
C ILE A 28 -0.05 -9.48 -15.98
N ILE A 29 0.38 -9.61 -14.73
CA ILE A 29 1.35 -10.62 -14.31
C ILE A 29 0.57 -11.74 -13.63
N GLU A 30 0.81 -12.97 -14.03
CA GLU A 30 0.23 -14.14 -13.36
C GLU A 30 1.33 -14.92 -12.65
N GLY A 31 0.98 -15.50 -11.50
CA GLY A 31 1.95 -16.20 -10.68
C GLY A 31 1.34 -17.14 -9.65
N SER A 32 2.21 -17.72 -8.85
CA SER A 32 1.85 -18.51 -7.67
C SER A 32 2.65 -18.05 -6.45
N VAL A 33 2.11 -18.27 -5.27
CA VAL A 33 2.83 -18.11 -4.00
C VAL A 33 3.58 -19.40 -3.72
N ASN A 34 4.88 -19.35 -3.45
CA ASN A 34 5.67 -20.51 -3.06
C ASN A 34 5.36 -20.90 -1.61
N GLU A 35 5.81 -22.09 -1.17
CA GLU A 35 5.58 -22.56 0.22
C GLU A 35 6.23 -21.65 1.26
N ASP A 36 7.34 -21.01 0.91
CA ASP A 36 8.05 -20.01 1.73
C ASP A 36 7.41 -18.61 1.67
N ARG A 37 6.25 -18.47 0.99
CA ARG A 37 5.53 -17.21 0.74
C ARG A 37 6.26 -16.21 -0.16
N THR A 38 7.26 -16.64 -0.92
CA THR A 38 7.80 -15.84 -2.03
C THR A 38 6.88 -15.90 -3.25
N LEU A 39 7.02 -14.94 -4.16
CA LEU A 39 6.20 -14.84 -5.37
C LEU A 39 6.92 -15.45 -6.55
N ASN A 40 6.32 -16.48 -7.16
CA ASN A 40 6.76 -17.01 -8.44
C ASN A 40 5.94 -16.38 -9.57
N VAL A 41 6.61 -15.88 -10.62
CA VAL A 41 5.94 -15.36 -11.82
C VAL A 41 5.86 -16.46 -12.87
N ASN A 42 4.64 -16.78 -13.27
CA ASN A 42 4.36 -17.79 -14.28
C ASN A 42 4.30 -17.19 -15.69
N GLY A 43 3.94 -15.90 -15.82
CA GLY A 43 3.88 -15.21 -17.10
C GLY A 43 3.47 -13.74 -17.01
N ILE A 44 3.73 -12.99 -18.09
CA ILE A 44 3.24 -11.62 -18.29
C ILE A 44 2.38 -11.63 -19.54
N VAL A 45 1.15 -11.12 -19.44
CA VAL A 45 0.17 -11.07 -20.52
C VAL A 45 -0.11 -9.61 -20.88
N GLU A 46 -0.03 -9.27 -22.16
CA GLU A 46 -0.41 -7.94 -22.66
C GLU A 46 -1.95 -7.78 -22.63
N SER A 47 -2.39 -6.62 -22.15
CA SER A 47 -3.77 -6.29 -21.77
C SER A 47 -4.77 -6.27 -22.94
N LYS A 48 -5.28 -7.46 -23.30
CA LYS A 48 -6.60 -7.65 -23.93
C LYS A 48 -7.38 -8.84 -23.36
N SER A 49 -6.82 -9.57 -22.38
CA SER A 49 -7.51 -10.71 -21.76
C SER A 49 -8.41 -10.23 -20.63
N ASN A 50 -9.68 -10.68 -20.65
CA ASN A 50 -10.55 -10.63 -19.47
C ASN A 50 -9.94 -11.55 -18.41
N VAL A 51 -9.05 -11.02 -17.58
CA VAL A 51 -8.60 -11.77 -16.41
C VAL A 51 -9.79 -11.93 -15.49
N ASN A 52 -10.10 -13.18 -15.14
CA ASN A 52 -11.06 -13.48 -14.09
C ASN A 52 -10.55 -12.79 -12.83
N ILE A 53 -11.14 -11.63 -12.52
CA ILE A 53 -10.86 -10.89 -11.31
C ILE A 53 -11.15 -11.88 -10.17
N GLY A 54 -10.10 -12.18 -9.40
CA GLY A 54 -10.17 -13.13 -8.29
C GLY A 54 -11.14 -12.67 -7.20
N LEU A 55 -11.12 -13.38 -6.07
CA LEU A 55 -11.92 -13.00 -4.91
C LEU A 55 -11.50 -11.59 -4.44
N ARG A 56 -12.35 -10.59 -4.65
CA ARG A 56 -12.07 -9.16 -4.36
C ARG A 56 -11.66 -8.89 -2.91
N SER A 57 -11.98 -9.80 -1.98
CA SER A 57 -11.57 -9.71 -0.57
C SER A 57 -10.06 -9.90 -0.35
N SER A 58 -9.33 -10.49 -1.31
CA SER A 58 -7.92 -10.89 -1.16
C SER A 58 -6.94 -10.04 -1.99
N CYS A 59 -7.05 -8.71 -1.94
CA CYS A 59 -6.10 -7.81 -2.60
C CYS A 59 -4.81 -7.57 -1.77
N ARG A 60 -3.66 -7.57 -2.46
CA ARG A 60 -2.32 -7.24 -1.96
C ARG A 60 -1.58 -6.36 -2.96
N HIS A 61 -0.61 -5.59 -2.47
CA HIS A 61 0.28 -4.82 -3.34
C HIS A 61 1.56 -5.60 -3.55
N ILE A 62 2.01 -5.66 -4.80
CA ILE A 62 3.30 -6.28 -5.16
C ILE A 62 4.24 -5.17 -5.64
N ILE A 63 5.45 -5.18 -5.09
CA ILE A 63 6.56 -4.34 -5.54
C ILE A 63 7.41 -5.15 -6.52
N CYS A 64 7.82 -4.50 -7.61
CA CYS A 64 8.82 -5.04 -8.52
C CYS A 64 10.13 -4.29 -8.27
N GLN A 65 11.20 -5.05 -8.06
CA GLN A 65 12.56 -4.55 -7.90
C GLN A 65 13.44 -5.13 -8.99
N THR A 66 14.54 -4.44 -9.30
CA THR A 66 15.58 -4.99 -10.17
C THR A 66 16.82 -5.23 -9.33
N ILE A 67 17.20 -6.50 -9.18
CA ILE A 67 18.38 -6.95 -8.43
C ILE A 67 19.27 -7.67 -9.43
N ASP A 68 20.52 -7.20 -9.58
CA ASP A 68 21.49 -7.77 -10.53
C ASP A 68 21.00 -7.89 -11.98
N GLY A 69 20.10 -6.99 -12.39
CA GLY A 69 19.51 -6.96 -13.74
C GLY A 69 18.26 -7.83 -13.89
N GLU A 70 17.92 -8.65 -12.90
CA GLU A 70 16.72 -9.48 -12.89
C GLU A 70 15.55 -8.78 -12.17
N LYS A 71 14.33 -8.95 -12.69
CA LYS A 71 13.12 -8.43 -12.05
C LYS A 71 12.64 -9.41 -10.99
N THR A 72 12.63 -8.98 -9.74
CA THR A 72 12.07 -9.72 -8.62
C THR A 72 10.75 -9.08 -8.16
N PHE A 73 9.86 -9.91 -7.62
CA PHE A 73 8.55 -9.50 -7.14
C PHE A 73 8.40 -9.90 -5.68
N ASP A 74 7.96 -8.96 -4.85
CA ASP A 74 7.73 -9.20 -3.42
C ASP A 74 6.44 -8.53 -2.96
N PHE A 75 5.88 -9.03 -1.86
CA PHE A 75 4.78 -8.38 -1.19
C PHE A 75 5.23 -7.02 -0.65
N ALA A 76 4.45 -5.99 -0.94
CA ALA A 76 4.61 -4.73 -0.23
C ALA A 76 4.36 -4.98 1.28
N HIS A 77 5.19 -4.39 2.14
CA HIS A 77 4.97 -4.42 3.59
C HIS A 77 3.74 -3.62 4.05
N TYR A 78 2.93 -3.12 3.12
CA TYR A 78 1.71 -2.37 3.36
C TYR A 78 0.57 -2.92 2.50
N ARG A 79 -0.67 -2.76 2.98
CA ARG A 79 -1.89 -3.02 2.21
C ARG A 79 -2.52 -1.69 1.88
N ALA A 80 -2.50 -1.25 0.62
CA ALA A 80 -3.22 -0.02 0.30
C ALA A 80 -4.73 -0.25 0.33
N SER A 81 -5.48 0.74 0.80
CA SER A 81 -6.93 0.79 0.74
C SER A 81 -7.38 1.63 -0.45
N GLN A 82 -8.56 1.31 -0.99
CA GLN A 82 -9.21 2.16 -1.97
C GLN A 82 -9.60 3.50 -1.32
N ILE A 83 -9.37 4.60 -2.05
CA ILE A 83 -9.80 5.93 -1.59
C ILE A 83 -11.32 6.03 -1.65
N THR A 84 -11.94 6.49 -0.57
CA THR A 84 -13.38 6.72 -0.46
C THR A 84 -13.66 8.23 -0.38
N VAL A 85 -14.94 8.61 -0.55
CA VAL A 85 -15.39 10.01 -0.39
C VAL A 85 -15.17 10.53 1.05
N GLU A 86 -15.13 9.64 2.04
CA GLU A 86 -14.83 10.01 3.42
C GLU A 86 -13.35 10.35 3.57
N HIS A 87 -12.46 9.56 2.97
CA HIS A 87 -11.02 9.83 2.97
C HIS A 87 -10.68 11.19 2.36
N THR A 88 -11.39 11.62 1.31
CA THR A 88 -11.14 12.92 0.68
C THR A 88 -11.52 14.12 1.54
N LYS A 89 -12.32 13.91 2.60
CA LYS A 89 -12.76 14.96 3.53
C LYS A 89 -11.84 15.13 4.75
N LEU A 90 -10.87 14.23 4.92
CA LEU A 90 -9.98 14.24 6.08
C LEU A 90 -8.94 15.37 5.98
N SER A 91 -8.54 15.86 7.17
CA SER A 91 -7.39 16.73 7.34
C SER A 91 -6.23 15.92 7.89
N PHE A 92 -5.10 15.96 7.20
CA PHE A 92 -3.93 15.14 7.47
C PHE A 92 -2.79 15.99 8.01
N LEU A 93 -2.12 15.50 9.05
CA LEU A 93 -0.81 16.00 9.44
C LEU A 93 0.23 15.45 8.48
N LEU A 94 0.83 16.31 7.67
CA LEU A 94 1.85 15.99 6.68
C LEU A 94 3.24 16.09 7.30
N TYR A 95 4.04 15.07 7.04
CA TYR A 95 5.44 14.99 7.41
C TYR A 95 6.31 14.75 6.17
N THR A 96 7.43 15.45 6.08
CA THR A 96 8.36 15.40 4.95
C THR A 96 9.76 14.99 5.40
N HIS A 97 10.48 14.28 4.54
CA HIS A 97 11.86 13.88 4.75
C HIS A 97 12.75 14.53 3.69
N ALA A 98 14.00 14.86 4.02
CA ALA A 98 14.94 15.51 3.10
C ALA A 98 15.20 14.71 1.81
N SER A 99 15.03 13.39 1.86
CA SER A 99 15.11 12.50 0.68
C SER A 99 13.87 12.51 -0.22
N GLY A 100 12.93 13.45 -0.02
CA GLY A 100 11.69 13.55 -0.80
C GLY A 100 10.56 12.58 -0.38
N LYS A 101 10.78 11.74 0.63
CA LYS A 101 9.73 10.85 1.18
C LYS A 101 8.69 11.70 1.92
N LYS A 102 7.41 11.35 1.77
CA LYS A 102 6.30 12.02 2.45
C LYS A 102 5.42 11.00 3.18
N TRP A 103 4.90 11.39 4.32
CA TRP A 103 4.01 10.57 5.15
C TRP A 103 2.98 11.49 5.79
N ALA A 104 1.72 11.17 5.67
CA ALA A 104 0.64 11.96 6.22
C ALA A 104 -0.33 11.07 6.99
N ILE A 105 -0.86 11.57 8.10
CA ILE A 105 -1.72 10.80 9.01
C ILE A 105 -2.97 11.61 9.34
N ALA A 106 -4.12 10.95 9.32
CA ALA A 106 -5.40 11.49 9.75
C ALA A 106 -6.14 10.48 10.63
N GLU A 107 -7.10 10.97 11.38
CA GLU A 107 -8.03 10.17 12.15
C GLU A 107 -9.35 10.08 11.37
N ASN A 108 -9.84 8.86 11.15
CA ASN A 108 -11.14 8.60 10.56
C ASN A 108 -11.97 7.80 11.54
N HIS A 109 -12.88 8.47 12.25
CA HIS A 109 -13.63 7.90 13.36
C HIS A 109 -12.70 7.27 14.41
N THR A 110 -12.73 5.94 14.53
CA THR A 110 -11.95 5.17 15.50
C THR A 110 -10.63 4.67 14.94
N LYS A 111 -10.34 4.93 13.66
CA LYS A 111 -9.17 4.38 12.96
C LYS A 111 -8.21 5.47 12.51
N VAL A 112 -7.00 5.03 12.22
CA VAL A 112 -5.95 5.88 11.64
C VAL A 112 -5.85 5.60 10.15
N VAL A 113 -5.90 6.67 9.36
CA VAL A 113 -5.67 6.65 7.92
C VAL A 113 -4.30 7.24 7.65
N VAL A 114 -3.51 6.57 6.83
CA VAL A 114 -2.16 7.01 6.46
C VAL A 114 -2.07 7.14 4.95
N LEU A 115 -1.51 8.26 4.50
CA LEU A 115 -1.01 8.45 3.15
C LEU A 115 0.52 8.45 3.18
N PHE A 116 1.16 7.81 2.22
CA PHE A 116 2.62 7.87 2.11
C PHE A 116 3.10 7.83 0.67
N LYS A 117 4.29 8.41 0.46
CA LYS A 117 4.96 8.50 -0.83
C LYS A 117 6.46 8.28 -0.61
N ASN A 118 7.03 7.27 -1.25
CA ASN A 118 8.44 6.90 -1.14
C ASN A 118 8.93 6.19 -2.41
N ASP A 119 10.16 5.66 -2.37
CA ASP A 119 10.77 4.96 -3.50
C ASP A 119 9.99 3.71 -3.92
N GLN A 120 9.42 2.97 -2.94
CA GLN A 120 8.59 1.78 -3.19
C GLN A 120 7.28 2.15 -3.88
N THR A 121 6.77 3.35 -3.62
CA THR A 121 5.56 3.85 -4.28
C THR A 121 5.82 4.50 -5.62
N GLN A 122 7.08 4.51 -6.09
CA GLN A 122 7.48 5.19 -7.33
C GLN A 122 7.02 6.65 -7.34
N GLY A 123 7.10 7.32 -6.19
CA GLY A 123 6.69 8.72 -6.04
C GLY A 123 5.17 8.96 -6.08
N ARG A 124 4.34 7.92 -6.03
CA ARG A 124 2.87 8.05 -5.95
C ARG A 124 2.40 8.03 -4.49
N TRP A 125 1.30 8.72 -4.22
CA TRP A 125 0.63 8.62 -2.92
C TRP A 125 -0.13 7.32 -2.81
N VAL A 126 0.05 6.63 -1.69
CA VAL A 126 -0.64 5.39 -1.34
C VAL A 126 -1.35 5.58 -0.02
N LEU A 127 -2.63 5.23 0.02
CA LEU A 127 -3.44 5.24 1.23
C LEU A 127 -3.44 3.85 1.84
N TYR A 128 -3.27 3.73 3.16
CA TYR A 128 -3.66 2.53 3.89
C TYR A 128 -4.36 2.89 5.20
N GLU A 129 -5.26 2.01 5.61
CA GLU A 129 -5.95 2.10 6.89
C GLU A 129 -5.27 1.17 7.89
N ASN A 130 -4.90 1.70 9.06
CA ASN A 130 -4.27 0.90 10.10
C ASN A 130 -5.35 0.25 10.96
N GLU A 131 -5.75 -0.97 10.58
CA GLU A 131 -6.79 -1.73 11.27
C GLU A 131 -6.44 -2.02 12.75
N HIS A 132 -5.14 -2.06 13.09
CA HIS A 132 -4.63 -2.36 14.43
C HIS A 132 -4.70 -1.19 15.42
N ILE A 133 -4.91 0.04 14.93
CA ILE A 133 -5.04 1.21 15.81
C ILE A 133 -6.51 1.50 16.01
N ASP A 134 -6.98 1.35 17.25
CA ASP A 134 -8.32 1.74 17.69
C ASP A 134 -8.25 2.92 18.66
N LEU A 135 -8.68 4.09 18.18
CA LEU A 135 -8.62 5.36 18.90
C LEU A 135 -9.69 5.48 20.00
N THR A 136 -10.56 4.48 20.17
CA THR A 136 -11.51 4.44 21.30
C THR A 136 -10.87 4.03 22.62
N ASN A 137 -9.66 3.47 22.59
CA ASN A 137 -8.95 3.00 23.78
C ASN A 137 -7.53 3.58 23.88
N GLN A 138 -6.98 3.55 25.10
CA GLN A 138 -5.66 4.12 25.40
C GLN A 138 -4.49 3.40 24.72
N ASP A 139 -4.64 2.10 24.45
CA ASP A 139 -3.60 1.32 23.78
C ASP A 139 -3.45 1.76 22.31
N GLY A 140 -4.55 1.95 21.60
CA GLY A 140 -4.52 2.46 20.22
C GLY A 140 -4.06 3.92 20.14
N ILE A 141 -4.47 4.78 21.07
CA ILE A 141 -3.94 6.15 21.18
C ILE A 141 -2.42 6.12 21.40
N SER A 142 -1.94 5.26 22.29
CA SER A 142 -0.51 5.09 22.56
C SER A 142 0.24 4.58 21.33
N GLU A 143 -0.33 3.63 20.59
CA GLU A 143 0.26 3.09 19.38
C GLU A 143 0.36 4.13 18.26
N ARG A 144 -0.67 4.97 18.06
CA ARG A 144 -0.62 6.12 17.16
C ARG A 144 0.56 7.05 17.51
N ILE A 145 0.72 7.36 18.79
CA ILE A 145 1.82 8.21 19.27
C ILE A 145 3.18 7.56 18.98
N LYS A 146 3.33 6.25 19.21
CA LYS A 146 4.57 5.52 18.89
C LYS A 146 4.89 5.56 17.39
N VAL A 147 3.90 5.40 16.53
CA VAL A 147 4.06 5.48 15.07
C VAL A 147 4.58 6.86 14.67
N ILE A 148 3.98 7.94 15.19
CA ILE A 148 4.43 9.32 14.93
C ILE A 148 5.86 9.51 15.43
N LYS A 149 6.17 9.12 16.68
CA LYS A 149 7.53 9.19 17.24
C LYS A 149 8.54 8.41 16.39
N SER A 150 8.17 7.23 15.89
CA SER A 150 9.02 6.44 14.99
C SER A 150 9.33 7.18 13.68
N LYS A 151 8.36 7.91 13.10
CA LYS A 151 8.59 8.72 11.90
C LYS A 151 9.51 9.90 12.18
N LEU A 152 9.31 10.61 13.29
CA LEU A 152 10.21 11.67 13.73
C LEU A 152 11.65 11.16 13.92
N ASN A 153 11.82 10.01 14.58
CA ASN A 153 13.13 9.35 14.74
C ASN A 153 13.77 8.91 13.42
N LYS A 154 12.96 8.69 12.37
CA LYS A 154 13.42 8.39 11.00
C LYS A 154 13.73 9.66 10.19
N GLY A 155 13.79 10.84 10.83
CA GLY A 155 14.17 12.10 10.21
C GLY A 155 13.04 12.82 9.46
N TYR A 156 11.78 12.40 9.65
CA TYR A 156 10.65 13.14 9.12
C TYR A 156 10.39 14.39 9.97
N ASN A 157 10.09 15.51 9.33
CA ASN A 157 9.70 16.75 9.99
C ASN A 157 8.23 17.04 9.71
N LEU A 158 7.52 17.59 10.69
CA LEU A 158 6.15 18.05 10.51
C LEU A 158 6.15 19.26 9.56
N ASP A 159 5.44 19.15 8.45
CA ASP A 159 5.33 20.18 7.42
C ASP A 159 4.07 21.03 7.63
N GLY A 160 2.97 20.39 8.07
CA GLY A 160 1.74 21.10 8.44
C GLY A 160 0.48 20.26 8.35
N LEU A 161 -0.66 20.91 8.52
CA LEU A 161 -1.98 20.31 8.30
C LEU A 161 -2.41 20.55 6.84
N CYS A 162 -2.81 19.50 6.14
CA CYS A 162 -3.19 19.55 4.72
C CYS A 162 -4.51 18.81 4.49
N THR A 163 -5.31 19.29 3.54
CA THR A 163 -6.45 18.51 3.02
C THR A 163 -5.94 17.39 2.10
N TYR A 164 -6.79 16.39 1.85
CA TYR A 164 -6.48 15.33 0.87
C TYR A 164 -6.07 15.91 -0.50
N GLU A 165 -6.84 16.87 -1.04
CA GLU A 165 -6.51 17.53 -2.30
C GLU A 165 -5.17 18.27 -2.26
N GLY A 166 -4.86 18.91 -1.12
CA GLY A 166 -3.61 19.59 -0.90
C GLY A 166 -2.42 18.64 -0.87
N ILE A 167 -2.61 17.40 -0.43
CA ILE A 167 -1.57 16.36 -0.39
C ILE A 167 -1.29 15.80 -1.79
N ILE A 168 -2.33 15.38 -2.50
CA ILE A 168 -2.16 14.67 -3.78
C ILE A 168 -1.58 15.55 -4.89
N LYS A 169 -1.69 16.88 -4.76
CA LYS A 169 -1.11 17.86 -5.70
C LYS A 169 0.40 18.09 -5.49
N GLN A 170 1.01 17.53 -4.43
CA GLN A 170 2.45 17.66 -4.13
C GLN A 170 3.29 16.38 -4.37
#